data_AF-A0A2D8Z233-F1
#
_entry.id   AF-A0A2D8Z233-F1
#
_cell.length_a   1.000
_cell.length_b   1.000
_cell.length_c   1.000
_cell.angle_alpha   90.00
_cell.angle_beta   90.00
_cell.angle_gamma   90.00
#
_symmetry.space_group_name_H-M   'P 1'
#
loop_
_entity.id
_entity.type
_entity.pdbx_description
1 polymer ?
#
loop_
_entity_poly.entity_id
_entity_poly.type
_entity_poly.pdbx_seq_one_letter_code
_entity_poly.pdbx_strand_id
1 'polypeptide(L)'
;METINDWKEIPLLEEEIDEANYWLTHQLSPKLMNSSIHQPDSRESTTITLRFDPRMLARIKRIARSRFLNYQSMMKQWLSERLEEEIKKS
;
A
#
# COMPACT_ATOMS: atom_id res chain seq x y z
N MET A 1 -25.49 -25.82 -0.43
CA MET A 1 -25.07 -24.44 -0.17
C MET A 1 -24.35 -23.93 -1.39
N GLU A 2 -24.92 -22.94 -2.05
CA GLU A 2 -24.32 -22.29 -3.23
C GLU A 2 -23.16 -21.40 -2.77
N THR A 3 -22.03 -21.47 -3.47
CA THR A 3 -20.81 -20.77 -3.03
C THR A 3 -20.56 -19.55 -3.90
N ILE A 4 -20.61 -18.37 -3.29
CA ILE A 4 -20.42 -17.08 -3.93
C ILE A 4 -18.93 -16.82 -4.12
N ASN A 5 -18.54 -16.50 -5.36
CA ASN A 5 -17.14 -16.28 -5.74
C ASN A 5 -16.84 -14.82 -6.13
N ASP A 6 -17.86 -14.01 -6.37
CA ASP A 6 -17.73 -12.57 -6.67
C ASP A 6 -18.76 -11.75 -5.85
N TRP A 7 -18.35 -10.60 -5.35
CA TRP A 7 -19.21 -9.65 -4.62
C TRP A 7 -20.37 -9.12 -5.49
N LYS A 8 -20.26 -9.17 -6.82
CA LYS A 8 -21.33 -8.79 -7.76
C LYS A 8 -22.49 -9.76 -7.83
N GLU A 9 -22.31 -10.99 -7.33
CA GLU A 9 -23.36 -12.01 -7.33
C GLU A 9 -24.35 -11.82 -6.18
N ILE A 10 -24.04 -10.94 -5.22
CA ILE A 10 -24.90 -10.63 -4.08
C ILE A 10 -25.97 -9.61 -4.53
N PRO A 11 -27.28 -9.97 -4.50
CA PRO A 11 -28.34 -9.03 -4.82
C PRO A 11 -28.45 -7.94 -3.75
N LEU A 12 -29.04 -6.80 -4.12
CA LEU A 12 -29.45 -5.78 -3.15
C LEU A 12 -30.63 -6.33 -2.35
N LEU A 13 -30.36 -6.71 -1.10
CA LEU A 13 -31.35 -7.20 -0.15
C LEU A 13 -31.91 -5.99 0.60
N GLU A 14 -33.22 -5.75 0.52
CA GLU A 14 -33.87 -4.60 1.15
C GLU A 14 -34.38 -4.90 2.57
N GLU A 15 -34.75 -6.16 2.84
CA GLU A 15 -35.25 -6.61 4.14
C GLU A 15 -34.36 -7.68 4.77
N GLU A 16 -34.25 -7.64 6.11
CA GLU A 16 -33.44 -8.54 6.92
C GLU A 16 -33.90 -10.02 6.83
N ILE A 17 -35.20 -10.24 6.61
CA ILE A 17 -35.78 -11.58 6.43
C ILE A 17 -35.30 -12.22 5.12
N ASP A 18 -35.21 -11.43 4.05
CA ASP A 18 -34.72 -11.91 2.75
C ASP A 18 -33.22 -12.23 2.81
N GLU A 19 -32.46 -11.42 3.56
CA GLU A 19 -31.06 -11.70 3.85
C GLU A 19 -30.86 -13.01 4.61
N ALA A 20 -31.65 -13.26 5.65
CA ALA A 20 -31.57 -14.51 6.42
C ALA A 20 -31.88 -15.74 5.54
N ASN A 21 -32.91 -15.66 4.70
CA ASN A 21 -33.26 -16.73 3.75
C ASN A 21 -32.16 -16.96 2.70
N TYR A 22 -31.54 -15.90 2.23
CA TYR A 22 -30.43 -15.96 1.29
C TYR A 22 -29.21 -16.68 1.89
N TRP A 23 -28.80 -16.32 3.11
CA TRP A 23 -27.63 -16.94 3.79
C TRP A 23 -27.87 -18.37 4.30
N LEU A 24 -29.13 -18.82 4.39
CA LEU A 24 -29.43 -20.24 4.64
C LEU A 24 -29.02 -21.14 3.46
N THR A 25 -29.02 -20.58 2.24
CA THR A 25 -28.75 -21.32 1.01
C THR A 25 -27.38 -20.98 0.40
N HIS A 26 -26.83 -19.80 0.69
CA HIS A 26 -25.59 -19.29 0.12
C HIS A 26 -24.48 -19.19 1.17
N GLN A 27 -23.24 -19.41 0.74
CA GLN A 27 -22.03 -19.23 1.56
C GLN A 27 -20.95 -18.50 0.77
N LEU A 28 -20.10 -17.72 1.46
CA LEU A 28 -18.97 -17.05 0.83
C LEU A 28 -17.83 -18.04 0.59
N SER A 29 -17.17 -17.95 -0.57
CA SER A 29 -15.95 -18.73 -0.79
C SER A 29 -14.83 -18.27 0.15
N PRO A 30 -13.99 -19.19 0.68
CA PRO A 30 -12.83 -18.81 1.50
C PRO A 30 -11.87 -17.85 0.79
N LYS A 31 -11.81 -17.88 -0.55
CA LYS A 31 -11.01 -16.95 -1.35
C LYS A 31 -11.58 -15.53 -1.32
N LEU A 32 -12.89 -15.39 -1.52
CA LEU A 32 -13.58 -14.10 -1.48
C LEU A 32 -13.49 -13.46 -0.08
N MET A 33 -13.63 -14.29 0.96
CA MET A 33 -13.43 -13.85 2.34
C MET A 33 -12.01 -13.34 2.59
N ASN A 34 -10.99 -14.05 2.08
CA ASN A 34 -9.59 -13.60 2.17
C ASN A 34 -9.31 -12.31 1.39
N SER A 35 -9.93 -12.10 0.22
CA SER A 35 -9.78 -10.85 -0.55
C SER A 35 -10.41 -9.63 0.12
N SER A 36 -11.28 -9.85 1.10
CA SER A 36 -12.01 -8.80 1.83
C SER A 36 -11.29 -8.39 3.11
N ILE A 37 -10.26 -9.14 3.49
CA ILE A 37 -9.29 -8.72 4.49
C ILE A 37 -8.56 -7.52 3.86
N HIS A 38 -8.84 -6.32 4.39
CA HIS A 38 -8.04 -5.14 4.09
C HIS A 38 -6.58 -5.49 4.38
N GLN A 39 -5.80 -5.73 3.32
CA GLN A 39 -4.35 -5.69 3.46
C GLN A 39 -4.04 -4.24 3.84
N PRO A 40 -3.47 -3.97 5.03
CA PRO A 40 -2.95 -2.66 5.30
C PRO A 40 -2.00 -2.39 4.15
N ASP A 41 -2.21 -1.28 3.45
CA ASP A 41 -1.37 -0.84 2.34
C ASP A 41 0.05 -0.81 2.87
N SER A 42 0.73 -1.94 2.67
CA SER A 42 1.93 -2.28 3.38
C SER A 42 2.93 -1.41 2.70
N ARG A 43 3.26 -0.29 3.36
CA ARG A 43 4.49 0.44 3.10
C ARG A 43 5.61 -0.57 3.26
N GLU A 44 5.89 -1.34 2.20
CA GLU A 44 6.99 -2.27 2.10
C GLU A 44 8.27 -1.44 2.02
N SER A 45 8.61 -0.78 3.12
CA SER A 45 9.84 -0.05 3.25
C SER A 45 10.92 -1.07 3.58
N THR A 46 11.70 -1.46 2.58
CA THR A 46 12.90 -2.26 2.82
C THR A 46 13.98 -1.37 3.41
N THR A 47 14.54 -1.77 4.56
CA THR A 47 15.69 -1.07 5.13
C THR A 47 16.95 -1.46 4.36
N ILE A 48 17.63 -0.48 3.79
CA ILE A 48 18.92 -0.67 3.12
C ILE A 48 20.05 0.00 3.91
N THR A 49 21.24 -0.57 3.85
CA THR A 49 22.45 0.04 4.44
C THR A 49 23.37 0.53 3.33
N LEU A 50 23.70 1.82 3.35
CA LEU A 50 24.56 2.49 2.37
C LEU A 50 25.75 3.14 3.09
N ARG A 51 26.96 2.99 2.55
CA ARG A 51 28.17 3.64 3.07
C ARG A 51 28.41 4.96 2.33
N PHE A 52 28.60 6.02 3.10
CA PHE A 52 28.86 7.37 2.60
C PHE A 52 30.18 7.89 3.16
N ASP A 53 30.89 8.70 2.38
CA ASP A 53 31.98 9.50 2.91
C ASP A 53 31.44 10.45 4.01
N PRO A 54 32.11 10.57 5.18
CA PRO A 54 31.65 11.39 6.28
C PRO A 54 31.43 12.87 5.92
N ARG A 55 32.27 13.44 5.03
CA ARG A 55 32.14 14.83 4.58
C ARG A 55 30.93 14.99 3.68
N MET A 56 30.64 14.01 2.83
CA MET A 56 29.43 14.01 2.01
C MET A 56 28.17 13.95 2.87
N LEU A 57 28.13 13.05 3.86
CA LEU A 57 26.98 12.95 4.78
C LEU A 57 26.78 14.25 5.58
N ALA A 58 27.85 14.89 6.04
CA ALA A 58 27.78 16.18 6.72
C ALA A 58 27.18 17.29 5.84
N ARG A 59 27.55 17.33 4.56
CA ARG A 59 26.98 18.29 3.59
C ARG A 59 25.48 18.05 3.38
N ILE A 60 25.05 16.79 3.24
CA ILE A 60 23.63 16.43 3.10
C ILE A 60 22.84 16.87 4.34
N LYS A 61 23.35 16.56 5.54
CA LYS A 61 22.72 16.98 6.80
C LYS A 61 22.57 18.50 6.91
N ARG A 62 23.59 19.26 6.47
CA ARG A 62 23.55 20.73 6.48
C ARG A 62 22.48 21.26 5.53
N ILE A 63 22.36 20.71 4.33
CA ILE A 63 21.32 21.09 3.36
C ILE A 63 19.93 20.75 3.92
N ALA A 64 19.75 19.55 4.46
CA ALA A 64 18.48 19.13 5.07
C ALA A 64 18.04 20.09 6.19
N ARG A 65 18.98 20.46 7.08
CA ARG A 65 18.72 21.42 8.15
C ARG A 65 18.33 22.79 7.63
N SER A 66 18.97 23.28 6.56
CA SER A 66 18.61 24.57 5.94
C SER A 66 17.21 24.59 5.35
N ARG A 67 16.65 23.42 5.00
CA ARG A 67 15.30 23.24 4.47
C ARG A 67 14.29 22.76 5.51
N PHE A 68 14.68 22.73 6.79
CA PHE A 68 13.86 22.22 7.90
C PHE A 68 13.33 20.79 7.68
N LEU A 69 14.13 19.92 7.02
CA LEU A 69 13.78 18.53 6.71
C LEU A 69 14.75 17.53 7.37
N ASN A 70 14.27 16.31 7.64
CA ASN A 70 15.15 15.19 8.00
C ASN A 70 15.97 14.76 6.78
N TYR A 71 17.28 14.61 6.94
CA TYR A 71 18.19 14.17 5.88
C TYR A 71 17.78 12.84 5.24
N GLN A 72 17.20 11.90 5.99
CA GLN A 72 16.69 10.64 5.46
C GLN A 72 15.50 10.85 4.51
N SER A 73 14.55 11.69 4.90
CA SER A 73 13.41 12.05 4.04
C SER A 73 13.87 12.79 2.78
N MET A 74 14.83 13.71 2.94
CA MET A 74 15.41 14.44 1.81
C MET A 74 16.13 13.51 0.82
N MET A 75 16.89 12.52 1.32
CA MET A 75 17.53 11.52 0.45
C MET A 75 16.51 10.67 -0.32
N LYS A 76 15.40 10.28 0.33
CA LYS A 76 14.32 9.55 -0.34
C LYS A 76 13.69 10.38 -1.46
N GLN A 77 13.44 11.67 -1.21
CA GLN A 77 12.88 12.57 -2.22
C GLN A 77 13.83 12.72 -3.42
N TRP A 78 15.11 13.02 -3.18
CA TRP A 78 16.09 13.16 -4.27
C TRP A 78 16.26 11.88 -5.10
N LEU A 79 16.21 10.72 -4.45
CA LEU A 79 16.29 9.43 -5.16
C LEU A 79 15.05 9.21 -6.04
N SER A 80 13.85 9.55 -5.54
CA SER A 80 12.60 9.48 -6.31
C SER A 80 12.65 10.40 -7.53
N GLU A 81 13.04 11.66 -7.34
CA GLU A 81 13.18 12.64 -8.42
C GLU A 81 14.16 12.15 -9.50
N ARG A 82 15.32 11.62 -9.08
CA ARG A 82 16.30 11.06 -10.01
C ARG A 82 15.81 9.82 -10.75
N LEU A 83 15.07 8.95 -10.08
CA LEU A 83 14.51 7.75 -10.72
C LEU A 83 13.47 8.12 -11.77
N GLU A 84 12.58 9.07 -11.48
CA GLU A 84 11.61 9.58 -12.44
C GLU A 84 12.27 10.25 -13.65
N GLU A 85 13.35 11.02 -13.43
CA GLU A 85 14.13 11.62 -14.51
C GLU A 85 14.76 10.56 -15.44
N GLU A 86 15.28 9.47 -14.88
CA GLU A 86 15.89 8.38 -15.67
C GLU A 86 14.83 7.56 -16.42
N ILE A 87 13.68 7.28 -15.79
CA ILE A 87 12.56 6.59 -16.46
C ILE A 87 12.05 7.42 -17.65
N LYS A 88 11.99 8.75 -17.54
CA LYS A 88 11.54 9.64 -18.64
C LYS A 88 12.52 9.72 -19.81
N LYS A 89 13.80 9.40 -19.60
CA LYS A 89 14.84 9.46 -20.65
C LYS A 89 15.03 8.12 -21.38
N SER A 90 14.58 7.01 -20.77
CA SER A 90 14.57 5.68 -21.38
C SER A 90 13.35 5.46 -22.27
#